data_AF-A0A7X8AWI5-F1
#
_entry.id   AF-A0A7X8AWI5-F1
#
_cell.length_a   1.000
_cell.length_b   1.000
_cell.length_c   1.000
_cell.angle_alpha   90.00
_cell.angle_beta   90.00
_cell.angle_gamma   90.00
#
_symmetry.space_group_name_H-M   'P 1'
#
loop_
_entity.id
_entity.type
_entity.pdbx_description
1 polymer ?
#
loop_
_entity_poly.entity_id
_entity_poly.type
_entity_poly.pdbx_seq_one_letter_code
_entity_poly.pdbx_strand_id
1 'polypeptide(L)' 'MAKLYVVGIGPGGREHMTYKAVEVIKKSQVIVGYTPYIDYLGDLADGKELISTGMRGEVERCKA' A
#
# COMPACT_ATOMS: atom_id res chain seq x y z
N MET A 1 -6.42 -13.27 -14.38
CA MET A 1 -5.33 -13.54 -13.41
C MET A 1 -5.28 -12.41 -12.41
N ALA A 2 -5.20 -12.74 -11.12
CA ALA A 2 -4.87 -11.76 -10.09
C ALA A 2 -3.44 -11.25 -10.30
N LYS A 3 -3.20 -9.95 -10.02
CA LYS A 3 -1.89 -9.31 -10.14
C LYS A 3 -1.44 -8.83 -8.77
N LEU A 4 -0.19 -9.12 -8.43
CA LEU A 4 0.49 -8.59 -7.25
C LEU A 4 1.50 -7.53 -7.69
N TYR A 5 1.47 -6.37 -7.05
CA TYR A 5 2.45 -5.32 -7.24
C TYR A 5 3.22 -5.09 -5.94
N VAL A 6 4.55 -5.10 -6.00
CA VAL A 6 5.42 -4.66 -4.90
C VAL A 6 5.80 -3.22 -5.18
N VAL A 7 5.26 -2.29 -4.38
CA VAL A 7 5.35 -0.85 -4.64
C VAL A 7 6.11 -0.17 -3.51
N GLY A 8 7.19 0.54 -3.87
CA GLY A 8 7.84 1.48 -2.97
C GLY A 8 7.11 2.82 -2.97
N ILE A 9 6.80 3.35 -1.78
CA ILE A 9 6.09 4.63 -1.60
C ILE A 9 7.02 5.84 -1.40
N GLY A 10 8.33 5.61 -1.43
CA GLY A 10 9.31 6.64 -1.12
C GLY A 10 9.37 6.96 0.39
N PRO A 11 9.87 8.15 0.77
CA PRO A 11 10.07 8.55 2.16
C PRO A 11 8.79 9.02 2.89
N GLY A 12 7.60 8.98 2.28
CA GLY A 12 6.33 9.28 2.95
C GLY A 12 5.53 10.49 2.41
N GLY A 13 6.01 11.16 1.35
CA GLY A 13 5.29 12.23 0.64
C GLY A 13 4.85 11.81 -0.76
N ARG A 14 3.67 12.26 -1.20
CA ARG A 14 3.09 11.92 -2.52
C ARG A 14 3.95 12.43 -3.68
N GLU A 15 4.63 13.56 -3.50
CA GLU A 15 5.61 14.15 -4.40
C GLU A 15 6.84 13.25 -4.64
N HIS A 16 7.11 12.31 -3.73
CA HIS A 16 8.20 11.37 -3.85
C HIS A 16 7.78 10.03 -4.46
N MET A 17 6.48 9.82 -4.69
CA MET A 17 6.00 8.63 -5.38
C MET A 17 6.24 8.77 -6.89
N THR A 18 6.69 7.69 -7.52
CA THR A 18 6.73 7.64 -8.97
C THR A 18 5.31 7.68 -9.54
N TYR A 19 5.16 8.21 -10.75
CA TYR A 19 3.88 8.16 -11.48
C TYR A 19 3.30 6.74 -11.54
N LYS A 20 4.16 5.74 -11.73
CA LYS A 20 3.77 4.33 -11.79
C LYS A 20 3.22 3.80 -10.46
N ALA A 21 3.80 4.20 -9.33
CA ALA A 21 3.33 3.79 -8.01
C ALA A 21 1.90 4.29 -7.77
N VAL A 22 1.64 5.58 -8.03
CA VAL A 22 0.31 6.19 -7.90
C VAL A 22 -0.72 5.49 -8.79
N GLU A 23 -0.38 5.27 -10.07
CA GLU A 23 -1.25 4.57 -11.01
C GLU A 23 -1.64 3.16 -10.57
N VAL A 24 -0.66 2.40 -10.05
CA VAL A 24 -0.89 1.03 -9.60
C VAL A 24 -1.75 1.01 -8.35
N ILE A 25 -1.46 1.85 -7.36
CA ILE A 25 -2.24 1.95 -6.12
C ILE A 25 -3.70 2.29 -6.45
N LYS A 26 -3.95 3.24 -7.36
CA LYS A 26 -5.30 3.59 -7.81
C LYS A 26 -6.06 2.41 -8.42
N LYS A 27 -5.39 1.59 -9.24
CA LYS A 27 -5.98 0.43 -9.93
C LYS A 27 -6.15 -0.81 -9.03
N SER A 28 -5.45 -0.87 -7.90
CA SER A 28 -5.55 -1.98 -6.96
C SER A 28 -6.83 -1.89 -6.12
N GLN A 29 -7.44 -3.04 -5.85
CA GLN A 29 -8.64 -3.16 -5.01
C GLN A 29 -8.28 -3.40 -3.53
N VAL A 30 -7.14 -4.04 -3.28
CA VAL A 30 -6.63 -4.39 -1.95
C VAL A 30 -5.23 -3.80 -1.79
N ILE A 31 -4.95 -3.22 -0.62
CA ILE A 31 -3.62 -2.73 -0.22
C ILE A 31 -3.17 -3.51 1.02
N VAL A 32 -1.96 -4.05 0.93
CA VAL A 32 -1.33 -4.81 2.01
C VAL A 32 -0.06 -4.08 2.46
N GLY A 33 0.02 -3.64 3.71
CA GLY A 33 1.14 -2.81 4.17
C GLY A 33 1.28 -2.65 5.67
N TYR A 34 2.38 -2.04 6.11
CA TYR A 34 2.55 -1.58 7.49
C TYR A 34 1.63 -0.38 7.73
N THR A 35 0.91 -0.32 8.85
CA THR A 35 -0.14 0.69 9.09
C THR A 35 0.30 2.13 8.77
N PRO A 36 1.43 2.66 9.29
CA PRO A 36 1.89 4.00 8.95
C PRO A 36 2.18 4.22 7.46
N TYR A 37 2.61 3.19 6.73
CA TYR A 37 2.86 3.32 5.28
C TYR A 37 1.55 3.44 4.50
N ILE A 38 0.49 2.78 4.96
CA ILE A 38 -0.84 2.93 4.39
C ILE A 38 -1.38 4.33 4.71
N ASP A 39 -1.16 4.83 5.93
CA ASP A 39 -1.56 6.19 6.31
C ASP A 39 -0.92 7.26 5.40
N TYR A 40 0.35 7.07 5.00
CA TYR A 40 1.03 7.97 4.05
C TYR A 40 0.42 7.97 2.64
N LEU A 41 -0.40 6.98 2.29
CA LEU A 41 -1.10 6.97 1.00
C LEU A 41 -2.24 7.99 0.94
N GLY A 42 -2.79 8.39 2.09
CA GLY A 42 -3.92 9.31 2.17
C GLY A 42 -5.10 8.86 1.32
N ASP A 43 -5.60 9.78 0.48
CA ASP A 43 -6.75 9.57 -0.43
C ASP A 43 -6.55 8.42 -1.43
N LEU A 44 -5.31 7.97 -1.66
CA LEU A 44 -5.06 6.83 -2.53
C LEU A 44 -5.52 5.49 -1.93
N ALA A 45 -5.70 5.42 -0.61
CA ALA A 45 -6.21 4.24 0.09
C ALA A 45 -7.74 4.19 0.19
N ASP A 46 -8.43 5.31 -0.11
CA ASP A 46 -9.87 5.42 0.08
C ASP A 46 -10.67 4.40 -0.75
N GLY A 47 -11.65 3.76 -0.09
CA GLY A 47 -12.54 2.78 -0.71
C GLY A 47 -11.89 1.46 -1.10
N LYS A 48 -10.66 1.20 -0.65
CA LYS A 48 -9.92 -0.04 -0.87
C LYS A 48 -9.97 -0.92 0.37
N GLU A 49 -9.85 -2.22 0.17
CA GLU A 49 -9.63 -3.16 1.27
C GLU A 49 -8.20 -3.01 1.80
N LEU A 50 -8.05 -2.87 3.12
CA LEU A 50 -6.76 -2.63 3.77
C LEU A 50 -6.41 -3.81 4.67
N ILE A 51 -5.30 -4.47 4.36
CA ILE A 51 -4.69 -5.50 5.20
C ILE A 51 -3.43 -4.89 5.81
N SER A 52 -3.49 -4.60 7.10
CA SER A 52 -2.38 -3.94 7.79
C SER A 52 -1.97 -4.66 9.07
N THR A 53 -0.69 -4.53 9.40
CA THR A 53 -0.14 -4.97 10.69
C THR A 53 0.73 -3.87 11.29
N GLY A 54 0.99 -3.97 12.59
CA GLY A 54 1.97 -3.15 13.29
C GLY A 54 3.41 -3.55 12.98
N MET A 55 4.36 -3.03 13.75
CA MET A 55 5.78 -3.39 13.62
C MET A 55 5.98 -4.90 13.86
N ARG A 56 6.93 -5.51 13.15
CA ARG A 56 7.28 -6.94 13.25
C ARG A 56 6.15 -7.92 12.87
N GLY A 57 5.12 -7.44 12.18
CA GLY A 57 3.99 -8.24 11.72
C GLY A 57 4.09 -8.68 10.26
N GLU A 58 5.30 -8.86 9.71
CA GLU A 58 5.49 -9.14 8.27
C GLU A 58 4.87 -10.46 7.83
N VAL A 59 5.07 -11.53 8.61
CA VAL A 59 4.55 -12.86 8.28
C VAL A 59 3.03 -12.91 8.42
N GLU A 60 2.49 -12.31 9.47
CA GLU A 60 1.05 -12.24 9.72
C GLU A 60 0.33 -11.49 8.60
N ARG A 61 0.90 -10.37 8.15
CA ARG A 61 0.37 -9.57 7.04
C ARG A 61 0.27 -10.35 5.73
N CYS A 62 1.17 -11.31 5.49
CA CYS A 62 1.14 -12.15 4.30
C CYS A 62 0.19 -13.34 4.39
N LYS A 63 -0.33 -13.67 5.58
CA LYS A 63 -1.23 -14.81 5.81
C LYS A 63 -2.72 -14.43 5.81
N ALA A 64 -3.01 -13.13 5.93
CA ALA A 64 -4.36 -12.58 5.96
C ALA A 64 -5.06 -12.69 4.59
#